data_AF-A0A4R6P5L1-F1
#
_entry.id   AF-A0A4R6P5L1-F1
#
_cell.length_a   1.000
_cell.length_b   1.000
_cell.length_c   1.000
_cell.angle_alpha   90.00
_cell.angle_beta   90.00
_cell.angle_gamma   90.00
#
_symmetry.space_group_name_H-M   'P 1'
#
loop_
_entity.id
_entity.type
_entity.pdbx_description
1 polymer ?
#
loop_
_entity_poly.entity_id
_entity_poly.type
_entity_poly.pdbx_seq_one_letter_code
_entity_poly.pdbx_strand_id
1 'polypeptide(L)'
;MKWVRTSSRHSAGPCCGRCGTREENRRLRANYDTHAAELRAEFHRVIAEYKQRTGDLTEFLEEERRRKRQRIEEEQRRREEERMREQARIRSRRAAALDAATGAQWAYEITAFSNARTFWIYLSTLDAILGAEGELTVAEVQEALRAERERHPYTQVAWGNETGRALTDRYSSEAEGWQALTGELIDPHPHDPTRPRRSGKYYGPSSNYGGDGGGGYSGCSGGGYSGGFGGGFR
;
A
#
# COMPACT_ATOMS: atom_id res chain seq x y z
N MET A 1 -72.58 36.60 -49.35
CA MET A 1 -72.18 35.85 -48.14
C MET A 1 -71.47 36.78 -47.19
N LYS A 2 -71.76 36.61 -45.88
CA LYS A 2 -71.19 37.27 -44.68
C LYS A 2 -69.65 37.41 -44.79
N TRP A 3 -68.98 38.42 -44.23
CA TRP A 3 -69.03 38.83 -42.82
C TRP A 3 -68.58 40.29 -42.61
N VAL A 4 -69.35 40.98 -41.75
CA VAL A 4 -68.96 42.16 -40.98
C VAL A 4 -68.20 41.70 -39.73
N ARG A 5 -67.05 42.32 -39.39
CA ARG A 5 -66.50 42.41 -38.03
C ARG A 5 -65.62 43.66 -37.92
N THR A 6 -66.20 44.75 -37.42
CA THR A 6 -66.10 45.27 -36.04
C THR A 6 -64.76 45.93 -35.73
N SER A 7 -64.82 47.26 -35.83
CA SER A 7 -63.86 48.23 -35.34
C SER A 7 -63.69 48.10 -33.82
N SER A 8 -62.46 47.85 -33.36
CA SER A 8 -62.08 48.01 -31.96
C SER A 8 -61.08 49.15 -31.89
N ARG A 9 -61.59 50.34 -31.56
CA ARG A 9 -60.80 51.48 -31.10
C ARG A 9 -60.25 51.11 -29.72
N HIS A 10 -58.98 50.70 -29.67
CA HIS A 10 -58.22 50.80 -28.43
C HIS A 10 -57.67 52.23 -28.35
N SER A 11 -58.27 52.95 -27.41
CA SER A 11 -57.84 54.21 -26.84
C SER A 11 -56.34 54.26 -26.65
N ALA A 12 -55.69 55.19 -27.34
CA ALA A 12 -54.41 55.73 -26.94
C ALA A 12 -54.59 56.40 -25.58
N GLY A 13 -54.30 55.65 -24.52
CA GLY A 13 -54.04 56.24 -23.21
C GLY A 13 -52.78 57.10 -23.32
N PRO A 14 -52.75 58.31 -22.74
CA PRO A 14 -51.51 59.07 -22.66
C PRO A 14 -50.52 58.24 -21.85
N CYS A 15 -49.37 57.89 -22.43
CA CYS A 15 -48.22 57.41 -21.69
C CYS A 15 -47.64 58.57 -20.88
N CYS A 16 -48.36 59.00 -19.84
CA CYS A 16 -47.84 59.82 -18.77
C CYS A 16 -47.11 58.88 -17.79
N GLY A 17 -45.78 58.85 -17.90
CA GLY A 17 -44.97 58.13 -16.92
C GLY A 17 -43.52 57.96 -17.32
N ARG A 18 -42.68 58.91 -16.88
CA ARG A 18 -41.25 58.71 -16.59
C ARG A 18 -40.24 58.87 -17.73
N CYS A 19 -40.22 60.06 -18.34
CA CYS A 19 -39.12 60.58 -19.16
C CYS A 19 -37.87 61.00 -18.34
N GLY A 20 -37.74 60.57 -17.08
CA GLY A 20 -36.59 60.89 -16.21
C GLY A 20 -35.41 59.91 -16.31
N THR A 21 -35.49 58.84 -17.10
CA THR A 21 -34.73 57.61 -16.77
C THR A 21 -33.49 57.32 -17.62
N ARG A 22 -33.15 58.09 -18.66
CA ARG A 22 -31.98 57.76 -19.53
C ARG A 22 -30.68 58.45 -19.11
N GLU A 23 -30.74 59.75 -18.84
CA GLU A 23 -29.61 60.50 -18.28
C GLU A 23 -29.30 60.08 -16.84
N GLU A 24 -30.35 59.85 -16.04
CA GLU A 24 -30.20 59.35 -14.68
C GLU A 24 -29.55 57.95 -14.65
N ASN A 25 -29.98 57.02 -15.51
CA ASN A 25 -29.30 55.72 -15.65
C ASN A 25 -27.87 55.83 -16.16
N ARG A 26 -27.59 56.76 -17.08
CA ARG A 26 -26.21 56.98 -17.58
C ARG A 26 -25.31 57.50 -16.45
N ARG A 27 -25.82 58.41 -15.62
CA ARG A 27 -25.13 58.93 -14.44
C ARG A 27 -24.92 57.84 -13.38
N LEU A 28 -25.93 57.02 -13.10
CA LEU A 28 -25.82 55.89 -12.17
C LEU A 28 -24.80 54.85 -12.64
N ARG A 29 -24.76 54.53 -13.94
CA ARG A 29 -23.74 53.64 -14.51
C ARG A 29 -22.35 54.24 -14.43
N ALA A 30 -22.18 55.52 -14.77
CA ALA A 30 -20.89 56.18 -14.64
C ALA A 30 -20.38 56.20 -13.19
N ASN A 31 -21.26 56.46 -12.22
CA ASN A 31 -20.92 56.38 -10.80
C ASN A 31 -20.58 54.96 -10.37
N TYR A 32 -21.33 53.96 -10.85
CA TYR A 32 -21.05 52.55 -10.59
C TYR A 32 -19.69 52.13 -11.15
N ASP A 33 -19.39 52.50 -12.39
CA ASP A 33 -18.12 52.19 -13.05
C ASP A 33 -16.95 52.88 -12.32
N THR A 34 -17.16 54.10 -11.83
CA THR A 34 -16.17 54.83 -11.03
C THR A 34 -15.90 54.12 -9.71
N HIS A 35 -16.95 53.78 -8.95
CA HIS A 35 -16.78 53.05 -7.69
C HIS A 35 -16.23 51.63 -7.90
N ALA A 36 -16.59 50.96 -8.99
CA ALA A 36 -16.03 49.66 -9.33
C ALA A 36 -14.53 49.76 -9.66
N ALA A 37 -14.10 50.84 -10.32
CA ALA A 37 -12.68 51.10 -10.58
C ALA A 37 -11.91 51.42 -9.29
N GLU A 38 -12.49 52.23 -8.40
CA GLU A 38 -11.92 52.55 -7.08
C GLU A 38 -11.73 51.28 -6.23
N LEU A 39 -12.75 50.43 -6.13
CA LEU A 39 -12.68 49.17 -5.38
C LEU A 39 -11.65 48.21 -5.97
N ARG A 40 -11.54 48.13 -7.30
CA ARG A 40 -10.51 47.31 -7.96
C ARG A 40 -9.11 47.82 -7.65
N ALA A 41 -8.91 49.14 -7.69
CA ALA A 41 -7.61 49.75 -7.37
C ALA A 41 -7.24 49.52 -5.90
N GLU A 42 -8.18 49.66 -4.97
CA GLU A 42 -7.98 49.41 -3.55
C GLU A 42 -7.66 47.93 -3.27
N PHE A 43 -8.39 47.01 -3.90
CA PHE A 43 -8.12 45.57 -3.81
C PHE A 43 -6.72 45.21 -4.30
N HIS A 44 -6.29 45.77 -5.44
CA HIS A 44 -4.93 45.57 -5.94
C HIS A 44 -3.87 46.14 -5.00
N ARG A 45 -4.14 47.30 -4.37
CA ARG A 45 -3.24 47.89 -3.36
C ARG A 45 -3.07 46.98 -2.16
N VAL A 46 -4.17 46.47 -1.60
CA VAL A 46 -4.15 45.56 -0.43
C VAL A 46 -3.43 44.25 -0.76
N ILE A 47 -3.65 43.67 -1.94
CA ILE A 47 -2.92 42.48 -2.38
C ILE A 47 -1.41 42.76 -2.53
N ALA A 48 -1.04 43.94 -3.04
CA ALA A 48 0.37 44.31 -3.17
C ALA A 48 1.04 44.49 -1.79
N GLU A 49 0.38 45.16 -0.84
CA GLU A 49 0.85 45.29 0.54
C GLU A 49 0.96 43.92 1.24
N TYR A 50 -0.01 43.03 1.02
CA TYR A 50 0.02 41.66 1.55
C TYR A 50 1.20 40.86 0.96
N LYS A 51 1.43 40.95 -0.35
CA LYS A 51 2.57 40.30 -1.03
C LYS A 51 3.91 40.84 -0.58
N GLN A 52 4.03 42.14 -0.32
CA GLN A 52 5.24 42.73 0.26
C GLN A 52 5.48 42.22 1.69
N ARG A 53 4.43 42.07 2.50
CA ARG A 53 4.53 41.49 3.86
C ARG A 53 4.81 39.99 3.88
N THR A 54 4.42 39.26 2.84
CA THR A 54 4.54 37.79 2.77
C THR A 54 5.59 37.31 1.77
N GLY A 55 6.32 38.21 1.11
CA GLY A 55 7.29 37.88 0.05
C GLY A 55 8.40 36.91 0.49
N ASP A 56 8.79 36.95 1.76
CA ASP A 56 9.78 36.04 2.33
C ASP A 56 9.20 34.69 2.79
N LEU A 57 7.87 34.57 2.88
CA LEU A 57 7.24 33.37 3.41
C LEU A 57 7.36 32.21 2.42
N THR A 58 7.28 32.45 1.12
CA THR A 58 7.39 31.38 0.11
C THR A 58 8.81 30.82 0.05
N GLU A 59 9.82 31.68 0.05
CA GLU A 59 11.23 31.24 0.05
C GLU A 59 11.60 30.51 1.36
N PHE A 60 11.16 31.02 2.51
CA PHE A 60 11.34 30.34 3.79
C PHE A 60 10.69 28.96 3.84
N LEU A 61 9.45 28.83 3.32
CA LEU A 61 8.75 27.54 3.26
C LEU A 61 9.43 26.56 2.28
N GLU A 62 9.98 27.05 1.17
CA GLU A 62 10.75 26.21 0.23
C GLU A 62 12.06 25.72 0.85
N GLU A 63 12.76 26.59 1.57
CA GLU A 63 13.98 26.21 2.27
C GLU A 63 13.71 25.21 3.41
N GLU A 64 12.65 25.41 4.20
CA GLU A 64 12.22 24.46 5.22
C GLU A 64 11.82 23.11 4.62
N ARG A 65 11.09 23.10 3.50
CA ARG A 65 10.78 21.86 2.76
C ARG A 65 12.05 21.17 2.27
N ARG A 66 13.04 21.92 1.78
CA ARG A 66 14.34 21.38 1.36
C ARG A 66 15.07 20.74 2.53
N ARG A 67 15.19 21.44 3.67
CA ARG A 67 15.82 20.91 4.90
C ARG A 67 15.12 19.66 5.40
N LYS A 68 13.79 19.66 5.41
CA LYS A 68 12.98 18.51 5.82
C LYS A 68 13.22 17.30 4.90
N ARG A 69 13.26 17.50 3.58
CA ARG A 69 13.58 16.43 2.62
C ARG A 69 14.98 15.85 2.85
N GLN A 70 15.97 16.71 3.04
CA GLN A 70 17.35 16.27 3.31
C GLN A 70 17.45 15.42 4.58
N ARG A 71 16.76 15.83 5.66
CA ARG A 71 16.71 15.04 6.90
C ARG A 71 16.08 13.66 6.70
N ILE A 72 14.98 13.60 5.95
CA ILE A 72 14.30 12.33 5.66
C ILE A 72 15.21 11.42 4.83
N GLU A 73 15.87 11.95 3.81
CA GLU A 73 16.78 11.19 2.95
C GLU A 73 18.00 10.66 3.72
N GLU A 74 18.60 11.49 4.57
CA GLU A 74 19.72 11.08 5.43
C GLU A 74 19.30 10.03 6.45
N GLU A 75 18.12 10.18 7.06
CA GLU A 75 17.56 9.20 7.98
C GLU A 75 17.24 7.87 7.28
N GLN A 76 16.68 7.92 6.06
CA GLN A 76 16.45 6.73 5.24
C GLN A 76 17.75 6.01 4.91
N ARG A 77 18.77 6.74 4.46
CA ARG A 77 20.10 6.19 4.17
C ARG A 77 20.71 5.51 5.39
N ARG A 78 20.61 6.13 6.57
CA ARG A 78 21.09 5.55 7.83
C ARG A 78 20.34 4.26 8.17
N ARG A 79 19.01 4.25 8.06
CA ARG A 79 18.19 3.05 8.31
C ARG A 79 18.47 1.94 7.30
N GLU A 80 18.74 2.27 6.05
CA GLU A 80 19.17 1.30 5.03
C GLU A 80 20.52 0.68 5.37
N GLU A 81 21.50 1.50 5.76
CA GLU A 81 22.81 1.02 6.16
C GLU A 81 22.75 0.12 7.40
N GLU A 82 21.97 0.52 8.42
CA GLU A 82 21.73 -0.30 9.61
C GLU A 82 21.05 -1.64 9.26
N ARG A 83 20.05 -1.63 8.38
CA ARG A 83 19.41 -2.86 7.87
C ARG A 83 20.39 -3.76 7.13
N MET A 84 21.24 -3.19 6.27
CA MET A 84 22.25 -3.95 5.53
C MET A 84 23.28 -4.59 6.48
N ARG A 85 23.74 -3.84 7.49
CA ARG A 85 24.66 -4.36 8.51
C ARG A 85 24.01 -5.49 9.32
N GLU A 86 22.75 -5.32 9.70
CA GLU A 86 22.03 -6.35 10.45
C GLU A 86 21.78 -7.60 9.60
N GLN A 87 21.39 -7.44 8.33
CA GLN A 87 21.27 -8.56 7.41
C GLN A 87 22.60 -9.30 7.21
N ALA A 88 23.72 -8.57 7.11
CA ALA A 88 25.05 -9.16 7.03
C ALA A 88 25.41 -9.95 8.30
N ARG A 89 25.08 -9.44 9.49
CA ARG A 89 25.27 -10.16 10.76
C ARG A 89 24.44 -11.44 10.81
N ILE A 90 23.17 -11.37 10.44
CA ILE A 90 22.28 -12.52 10.41
C ILE A 90 22.81 -13.59 9.44
N ARG A 91 23.21 -13.20 8.22
CA ARG A 91 23.82 -14.11 7.24
C ARG A 91 25.11 -14.74 7.78
N SER A 92 25.97 -13.95 8.41
CA SER A 92 27.20 -14.44 9.02
C SER A 92 26.93 -15.45 10.13
N ARG A 93 25.92 -15.22 10.98
CA ARG A 93 25.51 -16.16 12.04
C ARG A 93 25.00 -17.47 11.43
N ARG A 94 24.15 -17.39 10.40
CA ARG A 94 23.62 -18.56 9.69
C ARG A 94 24.72 -19.39 9.03
N ALA A 95 25.67 -18.74 8.37
CA ALA A 95 26.82 -19.41 7.75
C ALA A 95 27.66 -20.16 8.80
N ALA A 96 27.98 -19.49 9.92
CA ALA A 96 28.73 -20.10 11.02
C ALA A 96 27.99 -21.30 11.65
N ALA A 97 26.66 -21.22 11.77
CA ALA A 97 25.85 -22.33 12.24
C ALA A 97 25.93 -23.53 11.30
N LEU A 98 25.87 -23.32 9.98
CA LEU A 98 26.03 -24.40 8.99
C LEU A 98 27.43 -25.00 8.98
N ASP A 99 28.49 -24.20 9.19
CA ASP A 99 29.85 -24.74 9.30
C ASP A 99 30.03 -25.63 10.55
N ALA A 100 29.30 -25.35 11.63
CA ALA A 100 29.26 -26.19 12.83
C ALA A 100 28.30 -27.39 12.71
N ALA A 101 27.46 -27.42 11.67
CA ALA A 101 26.35 -28.36 11.53
C ALA A 101 26.78 -29.78 11.12
N THR A 102 28.07 -30.10 11.05
CA THR A 102 28.51 -31.50 10.89
C THR A 102 28.36 -32.32 12.17
N GLY A 103 28.14 -31.66 13.32
CA GLY A 103 27.93 -32.32 14.62
C GLY A 103 26.46 -32.69 14.91
N ALA A 104 26.24 -33.19 16.12
CA ALA A 104 24.93 -33.53 16.69
C ALA A 104 24.16 -32.24 17.07
N GLN A 105 23.62 -31.55 16.07
CA GLN A 105 22.89 -30.27 16.24
C GLN A 105 21.58 -30.25 15.46
N TRP A 106 21.24 -31.34 14.78
CA TRP A 106 20.03 -31.43 14.01
C TRP A 106 18.92 -32.06 14.84
N ALA A 107 17.70 -31.73 14.45
CA ALA A 107 16.49 -32.30 14.98
C ALA A 107 15.49 -32.45 13.85
N TYR A 108 14.51 -33.33 14.06
CA TYR A 108 13.36 -33.41 13.17
C TYR A 108 12.06 -33.54 13.96
N GLU A 109 10.96 -33.15 13.32
CA GLU A 109 9.60 -33.34 13.82
C GLU A 109 8.73 -33.86 12.69
N ILE A 110 7.88 -34.85 12.99
CA ILE A 110 6.91 -35.35 12.01
C ILE A 110 5.54 -34.82 12.38
N THR A 111 5.02 -33.91 11.57
CA THR A 111 3.64 -33.43 11.68
C THR A 111 2.75 -34.24 10.75
N ALA A 112 1.66 -34.78 11.28
CA ALA A 112 0.68 -35.55 10.53
C ALA A 112 -0.69 -34.92 10.66
N PHE A 113 -1.25 -34.48 9.54
CA PHE A 113 -2.65 -34.12 9.39
C PHE A 113 -3.37 -35.25 8.65
N SER A 114 -4.71 -35.27 8.73
CA SER A 114 -5.59 -36.34 8.22
C SER A 114 -5.29 -36.80 6.78
N ASN A 115 -4.68 -35.94 5.98
CA ASN A 115 -4.27 -36.21 4.62
C ASN A 115 -2.88 -35.65 4.30
N ALA A 116 -1.96 -35.39 5.23
CA ALA A 116 -0.64 -34.91 4.83
C ALA A 116 0.36 -35.19 5.93
N ARG A 117 1.59 -35.53 5.54
CA ARG A 117 2.67 -35.74 6.48
C ARG A 117 3.86 -34.91 6.06
N THR A 118 4.40 -34.16 7.01
CA THR A 118 5.55 -33.28 6.80
C THR A 118 6.62 -33.62 7.82
N PHE A 119 7.80 -33.94 7.30
CA PHE A 119 9.03 -34.15 8.03
C PHE A 119 9.76 -32.81 8.09
N TRP A 120 9.69 -32.15 9.23
CA TRP A 120 10.37 -30.90 9.48
C TRP A 120 11.79 -31.16 9.95
N ILE A 121 12.76 -30.48 9.33
CA ILE A 121 14.19 -30.59 9.64
C ILE A 121 14.66 -29.25 10.19
N TYR A 122 15.42 -29.29 11.27
CA TYR A 122 15.86 -28.09 11.96
C TYR A 122 17.32 -28.20 12.38
N LEU A 123 18.00 -27.06 12.41
CA LEU A 123 19.26 -26.88 13.09
C LEU A 123 18.99 -26.18 14.42
N SER A 124 19.26 -26.84 15.54
CA SER A 124 18.87 -26.40 16.89
C SER A 124 19.48 -25.06 17.31
N THR A 125 20.61 -24.68 16.70
CA THR A 125 21.29 -23.40 16.94
C THR A 125 20.62 -22.20 16.24
N LEU A 126 19.75 -22.47 15.26
CA LEU A 126 19.02 -21.47 14.48
C LEU A 126 17.53 -21.45 14.80
N ASP A 127 16.90 -22.63 14.85
CA ASP A 127 15.48 -22.77 15.13
C ASP A 127 15.28 -23.39 16.51
N ALA A 128 14.58 -22.67 17.38
CA ALA A 128 14.16 -23.21 18.67
C ALA A 128 12.95 -24.13 18.46
N ILE A 129 13.11 -25.41 18.77
CA ILE A 129 12.00 -26.37 18.82
C ILE A 129 11.65 -26.61 20.28
N LEU A 130 10.40 -26.42 20.64
CA LEU A 130 9.90 -26.84 21.94
C LEU A 130 9.77 -28.37 21.96
N GLY A 131 10.70 -29.05 22.62
CA GLY A 131 10.59 -30.48 22.94
C GLY A 131 11.30 -31.46 22.01
N ALA A 132 12.11 -30.99 21.04
CA ALA A 132 13.04 -31.84 20.32
C ALA A 132 14.45 -31.65 20.87
N GLU A 133 15.03 -32.69 21.47
CA GLU A 133 16.43 -32.70 21.87
C GLU A 133 17.29 -32.71 20.60
N GLY A 134 17.92 -31.56 20.33
CA GLY A 134 18.81 -31.38 19.18
C GLY A 134 20.13 -32.08 19.42
N GLU A 135 20.15 -33.39 19.18
CA GLU A 135 21.32 -34.27 19.37
C GLU A 135 21.52 -35.23 18.20
N LEU A 136 20.90 -34.97 17.04
CA LEU A 136 21.08 -35.80 15.85
C LEU A 136 22.13 -35.20 14.92
N THR A 137 22.91 -36.09 14.30
CA THR A 137 23.75 -35.77 13.16
C THR A 137 22.91 -35.67 11.88
N VAL A 138 23.44 -35.00 10.86
CA VAL A 138 22.84 -34.94 9.51
C VAL A 138 22.49 -36.33 8.99
N ALA A 139 23.39 -37.30 9.19
CA ALA A 139 23.22 -38.67 8.71
C ALA A 139 22.05 -39.37 9.40
N GLU A 140 21.90 -39.21 10.73
CA GLU A 140 20.79 -39.79 11.48
C GLU A 140 19.44 -39.20 11.06
N VAL A 141 19.38 -37.90 10.78
CA VAL A 141 18.17 -37.27 10.25
C VAL A 141 17.84 -37.80 8.85
N GLN A 142 18.85 -38.02 8.00
CA GLN A 142 18.65 -38.60 6.66
C GLN A 142 18.15 -40.05 6.73
N GLU A 143 18.71 -40.87 7.62
CA GLU A 143 18.22 -42.23 7.85
C GLU A 143 16.78 -42.23 8.39
N ALA A 144 16.45 -41.33 9.32
CA ALA A 144 15.08 -41.18 9.82
C ALA A 144 14.10 -40.78 8.72
N LEU A 145 14.48 -39.86 7.84
CA LEU A 145 13.69 -39.49 6.67
C LEU A 145 13.50 -40.66 5.71
N ARG A 146 14.54 -41.48 5.48
CA ARG A 146 14.46 -42.66 4.62
C ARG A 146 13.49 -43.70 5.20
N ALA A 147 13.62 -44.02 6.49
CA ALA A 147 12.72 -44.93 7.20
C ALA A 147 11.27 -44.43 7.20
N GLU A 148 11.07 -43.12 7.33
CA GLU A 148 9.74 -42.51 7.25
C GLU A 148 9.14 -42.64 5.85
N ARG A 149 9.93 -42.40 4.79
CA ARG A 149 9.47 -42.52 3.40
C ARG A 149 9.26 -43.96 2.95
N GLU A 150 9.91 -44.94 3.57
CA GLU A 150 9.60 -46.35 3.35
C GLU A 150 8.17 -46.69 3.76
N ARG A 151 7.69 -46.11 4.87
CA ARG A 151 6.33 -46.31 5.39
C ARG A 151 5.31 -45.35 4.75
N HIS A 152 5.75 -44.14 4.45
CA HIS A 152 4.93 -43.05 3.93
C HIS A 152 5.64 -42.38 2.74
N PRO A 153 5.54 -42.96 1.52
CA PRO A 153 6.32 -42.52 0.36
C PRO A 153 6.12 -41.05 -0.05
N TYR A 154 4.98 -40.46 0.33
CA TYR A 154 4.61 -39.09 -0.02
C TYR A 154 4.80 -38.09 1.13
N THR A 155 5.62 -38.42 2.12
CA THR A 155 5.99 -37.49 3.19
C THR A 155 6.78 -36.31 2.62
N GLN A 156 6.24 -35.12 2.82
CA GLN A 156 6.88 -33.86 2.45
C GLN A 156 8.04 -33.57 3.40
N VAL A 157 9.04 -32.85 2.90
CA VAL A 157 10.14 -32.34 3.72
C VAL A 157 10.01 -30.83 3.76
N ALA A 158 10.15 -30.27 4.95
CA ALA A 158 10.23 -28.85 5.18
C ALA A 158 11.39 -28.57 6.14
N TRP A 159 11.90 -27.35 6.10
CA TRP A 159 12.95 -26.91 7.01
C TRP A 159 12.42 -25.85 7.97
N GLY A 160 13.01 -25.77 9.15
CA GLY A 160 12.82 -24.64 10.05
C GLY A 160 13.12 -23.32 9.34
N ASN A 161 12.44 -22.24 9.73
CA ASN A 161 12.50 -20.98 8.99
C ASN A 161 13.93 -20.45 8.85
N GLU A 162 14.73 -20.50 9.93
CA GLU A 162 16.10 -20.01 9.89
C GLU A 162 17.07 -21.03 9.31
N THR A 163 16.80 -22.33 9.48
CA THR A 163 17.53 -23.44 8.83
C THR A 163 17.39 -23.37 7.32
N GLY A 164 16.17 -23.29 6.79
CA GLY A 164 15.90 -23.19 5.35
C GLY A 164 16.49 -21.92 4.73
N ARG A 165 16.42 -20.80 5.45
CA ARG A 165 17.11 -19.56 5.05
C ARG A 165 18.62 -19.72 5.03
N ALA A 166 19.22 -20.38 6.02
CA ALA A 166 20.66 -20.62 6.06
C ALA A 166 21.10 -21.48 4.87
N LEU A 167 20.35 -22.55 4.56
CA LEU A 167 20.62 -23.40 3.40
C LEU A 167 20.49 -22.61 2.10
N THR A 168 19.43 -21.80 1.95
CA THR A 168 19.21 -20.96 0.76
C THR A 168 20.29 -19.88 0.62
N ASP A 169 20.70 -19.22 1.71
CA ASP A 169 21.74 -18.19 1.72
C ASP A 169 23.10 -18.75 1.23
N ARG A 170 23.37 -20.05 1.43
CA ARG A 170 24.65 -20.69 1.06
C ARG A 170 24.61 -21.49 -0.24
N TYR A 171 23.52 -22.22 -0.49
CA TYR A 171 23.42 -23.25 -1.53
C TYR A 171 22.32 -22.97 -2.57
N SER A 172 21.75 -21.76 -2.60
CA SER A 172 20.68 -21.32 -3.53
C SER A 172 19.30 -21.94 -3.29
N SER A 173 19.23 -23.16 -2.78
CA SER A 173 17.99 -23.81 -2.35
C SER A 173 18.18 -24.74 -1.16
N GLU A 174 17.08 -25.03 -0.46
CA GLU A 174 17.06 -25.93 0.70
C GLU A 174 17.43 -27.37 0.30
N ALA A 175 16.92 -27.85 -0.83
CA ALA A 175 17.19 -29.19 -1.34
C ALA A 175 18.65 -29.37 -1.79
N GLU A 176 19.23 -28.39 -2.49
CA GLU A 176 20.65 -28.41 -2.87
C GLU A 176 21.56 -28.34 -1.64
N GLY A 177 21.20 -27.52 -0.64
CA GLY A 177 21.94 -27.45 0.60
C GLY A 177 21.89 -28.76 1.39
N TRP A 178 20.72 -29.41 1.43
CA TRP A 178 20.58 -30.72 2.04
C TRP A 178 21.39 -31.80 1.30
N GLN A 179 21.38 -31.78 -0.02
CA GLN A 179 22.20 -32.67 -0.84
C GLN A 179 23.70 -32.43 -0.60
N ALA A 180 24.13 -31.17 -0.46
CA ALA A 180 25.53 -30.87 -0.18
C ALA A 180 25.99 -31.41 1.18
N LEU A 181 25.08 -31.46 2.17
CA LEU A 181 25.36 -31.97 3.51
C LEU A 181 25.29 -33.50 3.62
N THR A 182 24.33 -34.13 2.94
CA THR A 182 24.07 -35.58 3.04
C THR A 182 24.66 -36.41 1.89
N GLY A 183 24.95 -35.78 0.76
CA GLY A 183 25.24 -36.46 -0.51
C GLY A 183 24.00 -36.95 -1.26
N GLU A 184 22.80 -36.83 -0.70
CA GLU A 184 21.57 -37.37 -1.29
C GLU A 184 20.61 -36.26 -1.72
N LEU A 185 20.20 -36.29 -3.00
CA LEU A 185 19.16 -35.40 -3.50
C LEU A 185 17.80 -35.90 -3.03
N ILE A 186 17.05 -35.02 -2.37
CA ILE A 186 15.68 -35.31 -1.95
C ILE A 186 14.69 -34.46 -2.76
N ASP A 187 13.56 -35.05 -3.14
CA ASP A 187 12.38 -34.29 -3.57
C ASP A 187 11.63 -33.82 -2.31
N PRO A 188 11.52 -32.52 -2.01
CA PRO A 188 10.82 -32.04 -0.81
C PRO A 188 9.31 -32.25 -0.87
N HIS A 189 8.73 -32.36 -2.07
CA HIS A 189 7.28 -32.40 -2.26
C HIS A 189 6.88 -33.55 -3.19
N PRO A 190 7.11 -34.81 -2.78
CA PRO A 190 6.79 -35.97 -3.59
C PRO A 190 5.30 -35.99 -3.95
N HIS A 191 5.02 -36.24 -5.23
CA HIS A 191 3.65 -36.25 -5.75
C HIS A 191 2.94 -37.57 -5.43
N ASP A 192 1.83 -37.49 -4.68
CA ASP A 192 0.91 -38.60 -4.47
C ASP A 192 -0.02 -38.76 -5.70
N PRO A 193 0.11 -39.85 -6.49
CA PRO A 193 -0.67 -40.08 -7.69
C PRO A 193 -2.14 -40.39 -7.38
N THR A 194 -2.47 -40.80 -6.15
CA THR A 194 -3.86 -41.03 -5.74
C THR A 194 -4.60 -39.72 -5.48
N ARG A 195 -3.87 -38.61 -5.35
CA ARG A 195 -4.46 -37.30 -5.19
C ARG A 195 -4.67 -36.66 -6.55
N PRO A 196 -5.88 -36.14 -6.81
CA PRO A 196 -6.06 -35.30 -7.98
C PRO A 196 -5.08 -34.15 -7.87
N ARG A 197 -4.27 -33.94 -8.92
CA ARG A 197 -3.54 -32.68 -9.08
C ARG A 197 -4.55 -31.57 -8.84
N ARG A 198 -4.32 -30.72 -7.84
CA ARG A 198 -5.05 -29.46 -7.69
C ARG A 198 -4.74 -28.64 -8.94
N SER A 199 -5.47 -28.92 -10.02
CA SER A 199 -5.52 -28.08 -11.19
C SER A 199 -6.22 -26.83 -10.73
N GLY A 200 -5.44 -25.87 -10.25
CA GLY A 200 -5.88 -24.49 -10.10
C GLY A 200 -6.22 -23.96 -11.49
N LYS A 201 -7.42 -24.28 -11.98
CA LYS A 201 -7.97 -23.69 -13.20
C LYS A 201 -9.50 -23.83 -13.26
N TYR A 202 -10.17 -23.28 -12.24
CA TYR A 202 -11.48 -22.68 -12.41
C TYR A 202 -11.40 -21.21 -11.96
N TYR A 203 -10.70 -20.40 -12.75
CA TYR A 203 -11.10 -19.00 -12.89
C TYR A 203 -12.30 -19.02 -13.85
N GLY A 204 -13.50 -19.18 -13.30
CA GLY A 204 -14.70 -18.79 -14.04
C GLY A 204 -14.62 -17.29 -14.29
N PRO A 205 -15.02 -16.78 -15.47
CA PRO A 205 -15.10 -15.35 -15.68
C PRO A 205 -16.15 -14.77 -14.72
N SER A 206 -15.72 -14.14 -13.63
CA SER A 206 -16.60 -13.25 -12.89
C SER A 206 -16.89 -12.06 -13.80
N SER A 207 -18.05 -12.14 -14.43
CA SER A 207 -18.69 -11.18 -15.32
C SER A 207 -18.35 -9.71 -15.03
N ASN A 208 -17.53 -9.11 -15.90
CA ASN A 208 -17.44 -7.65 -16.11
C ASN A 208 -17.97 -7.33 -17.51
N TYR A 209 -19.28 -7.46 -17.68
CA TYR A 209 -20.11 -6.91 -18.76
C TYR A 209 -21.53 -6.86 -18.15
N GLY A 210 -22.33 -5.81 -18.18
CA GLY A 210 -22.25 -4.46 -18.69
C GLY A 210 -23.63 -3.89 -18.39
N GLY A 211 -23.70 -2.89 -17.51
CA GLY A 211 -24.94 -2.23 -17.11
C GLY A 211 -24.83 -0.76 -17.43
N ASP A 212 -25.00 -0.42 -18.72
CA ASP A 212 -25.16 0.95 -19.19
C ASP A 212 -26.45 1.53 -18.59
N GLY A 213 -26.29 2.47 -17.67
CA GLY A 213 -27.37 3.26 -17.10
C GLY A 213 -26.84 4.65 -16.79
N GLY A 214 -26.66 5.45 -17.84
CA GLY A 214 -26.16 6.81 -17.75
C GLY A 214 -27.12 7.75 -17.00
N GLY A 215 -26.54 8.76 -16.36
CA GLY A 215 -27.24 10.00 -16.00
C GLY A 215 -26.87 10.54 -14.63
N GLY A 216 -26.14 11.67 -14.62
CA GLY A 216 -26.22 12.62 -13.50
C GLY A 216 -24.88 13.07 -12.93
N TYR A 217 -24.39 14.19 -13.43
CA TYR A 217 -23.40 15.06 -12.78
C TYR A 217 -23.85 15.56 -11.39
N SER A 218 -22.86 15.99 -10.59
CA SER A 218 -22.89 16.79 -9.33
C SER A 218 -22.38 15.96 -8.14
N GLY A 219 -21.30 16.26 -7.41
CA GLY A 219 -20.64 17.52 -7.08
C GLY A 219 -20.28 17.49 -5.58
N CYS A 220 -19.13 18.06 -5.19
CA CYS A 220 -18.63 18.31 -3.81
C CYS A 220 -18.10 17.09 -3.03
N SER A 221 -16.83 16.99 -2.61
CA SER A 221 -16.00 17.83 -1.72
C SER A 221 -16.59 18.04 -0.30
N GLY A 222 -15.87 17.52 0.70
CA GLY A 222 -16.08 17.74 2.15
C GLY A 222 -15.84 16.42 2.91
N GLY A 223 -14.78 16.21 3.70
CA GLY A 223 -14.13 17.13 4.63
C GLY A 223 -14.75 16.94 6.02
N GLY A 224 -14.23 16.00 6.82
CA GLY A 224 -14.74 15.69 8.16
C GLY A 224 -13.60 15.45 9.15
N TYR A 225 -13.01 16.53 9.65
CA TYR A 225 -12.27 16.56 10.91
C TYR A 225 -13.23 17.05 12.00
N SER A 226 -13.53 16.21 12.99
CA SER A 226 -14.25 16.59 14.20
C SER A 226 -13.26 17.14 15.23
N GLY A 227 -13.52 18.38 15.65
CA GLY A 227 -12.75 19.08 16.67
C GLY A 227 -13.08 18.60 18.09
N GLY A 228 -12.08 18.71 18.96
CA GLY A 228 -12.22 18.61 20.41
C GLY A 228 -11.51 19.77 21.07
N PHE A 229 -12.27 20.80 21.43
CA PHE A 229 -11.90 21.80 22.44
C PHE A 229 -12.97 21.76 23.53
N GLY A 230 -12.54 21.42 24.75
CA GLY A 230 -13.36 21.48 25.95
C GLY A 230 -12.48 21.91 27.11
N GLY A 231 -12.37 23.22 27.32
CA GLY A 231 -11.85 23.81 28.53
C GLY A 231 -12.98 23.99 29.56
N GLY A 232 -12.67 23.76 30.83
CA GLY A 232 -13.55 24.05 31.95
C GLY A 232 -12.73 24.40 33.18
N PHE A 233 -12.61 25.70 33.47
CA PHE A 233 -12.32 26.22 34.80
C PHE A 233 -13.64 26.68 35.41
N ARG A 234 -14.04 26.02 36.50
CA ARG A 234 -14.61 26.60 37.73
C ARG A 234 -14.71 25.51 38.78
#